data_AF-A0A969JPL2-F1
#
_entry.id   AF-A0A969JPL2-F1
#
_cell.length_a   1.000
_cell.length_b   1.000
_cell.length_c   1.000
_cell.angle_alpha   90.00
_cell.angle_beta   90.00
_cell.angle_gamma   90.00
#
_symmetry.space_group_name_H-M   'P 1'
#
loop_
_entity.id
_entity.type
_entity.pdbx_description
1 polymer ?
#
loop_
_entity_poly.entity_id
_entity_poly.type
_entity_poly.pdbx_seq_one_letter_code
_entity_poly.pdbx_strand_id
1 'polypeptide(L)'
;MVYVGFGANVWSCRVLPRGDQTPVAGVQEEDKSQTSPQNGIDYDDLEIITLLPRDGIPAINDPQFLTVDEADDEYAPDELVIGVNYDGDARAYSIPLLSSHEIVNDTVGGRKIAVTW
;
A
#
# COMPACT_ATOMS: atom_id res chain seq x y z
N MET A 1 -12.02 -8.18 0.40
CA MET A 1 -13.19 -7.29 0.25
C MET A 1 -13.10 -6.28 1.39
N VAL A 2 -12.69 -5.05 1.10
CA VAL A 2 -12.56 -3.98 2.10
C VAL A 2 -13.77 -3.08 1.92
N TYR A 3 -14.54 -2.89 2.99
CA TYR A 3 -15.71 -1.99 3.00
C TYR A 3 -15.30 -0.75 3.79
N VAL A 4 -15.44 0.45 3.21
CA VAL A 4 -15.26 1.71 3.94
C VAL A 4 -16.65 2.23 4.29
N GLY A 5 -17.08 1.98 5.53
CA GLY A 5 -18.35 2.48 6.07
C GLY A 5 -18.08 3.47 7.21
N PHE A 6 -18.50 4.73 7.04
CA PHE A 6 -18.43 5.74 8.09
C PHE A 6 -19.62 5.62 9.04
N GLY A 7 -19.36 5.18 10.27
CA GLY A 7 -20.35 5.06 11.34
C GLY A 7 -19.69 4.80 12.69
N ALA A 8 -20.20 5.48 13.72
CA ALA A 8 -19.58 5.72 15.03
C ALA A 8 -19.13 4.47 15.83
N ASN A 9 -18.02 4.67 16.57
CA ASN A 9 -17.52 3.93 17.74
C ASN A 9 -16.62 2.71 17.50
N VAL A 10 -15.31 2.93 17.75
CA VAL A 10 -14.22 1.98 18.06
C VAL A 10 -14.05 0.79 17.11
N TRP A 11 -13.12 0.94 16.16
CA TRP A 11 -12.62 -0.17 15.35
C TRP A 11 -11.32 -0.71 15.96
N SER A 12 -11.41 -1.86 16.64
CA SER A 12 -10.24 -2.61 17.10
C SER A 12 -9.88 -3.66 16.06
N CYS A 13 -8.68 -3.54 15.48
CA CYS A 13 -8.08 -4.61 14.69
C CYS A 13 -7.62 -5.71 15.67
N ARG A 14 -8.47 -6.74 15.86
CA ARG A 14 -8.11 -7.90 16.68
C ARG A 14 -7.45 -8.96 15.80
N VAL A 15 -6.14 -9.10 15.92
CA VAL A 15 -5.43 -10.29 15.43
C VAL A 15 -6.00 -11.49 16.21
N LEU A 16 -6.65 -12.43 15.50
CA LEU A 16 -7.07 -13.69 16.10
C LEU A 16 -5.82 -14.46 16.57
N PRO A 17 -5.82 -15.08 17.76
CA PRO A 17 -4.71 -15.92 18.17
C PRO A 17 -4.54 -17.04 17.13
N ARG A 18 -3.29 -17.25 16.66
CA ARG A 18 -2.96 -18.40 15.82
C ARG A 18 -3.47 -19.65 16.54
N GLY A 19 -4.41 -20.34 15.90
CA GLY A 19 -4.87 -21.64 16.36
C GLY A 19 -3.66 -22.56 16.55
N ASP A 20 -3.72 -23.26 17.67
CA ASP A 20 -2.79 -24.25 18.20
C ASP A 20 -2.07 -25.04 17.08
N GLN A 21 -0.81 -24.71 16.83
CA GLN A 21 0.06 -25.51 15.97
C GLN A 21 0.59 -26.65 16.83
N THR A 22 -0.10 -27.78 16.81
CA THR A 22 0.55 -29.05 17.17
C THR A 22 1.74 -29.27 16.24
N PRO A 23 2.90 -29.69 16.74
CA PRO A 23 4.05 -29.96 15.88
C PRO A 23 3.67 -31.15 15.00
N VAL A 24 3.49 -30.90 13.70
CA VAL A 24 3.35 -31.96 12.71
C VAL A 24 4.66 -32.75 12.71
N ALA A 25 4.62 -33.95 13.28
CA ALA A 25 5.72 -34.91 13.21
C ALA A 25 5.96 -35.23 11.73
N GLY A 26 7.05 -34.71 11.16
CA GLY A 26 7.43 -34.96 9.77
C GLY A 26 7.92 -33.77 8.95
N VAL A 27 8.27 -32.62 9.55
CA VAL A 27 9.04 -31.60 8.83
C VAL A 27 10.49 -32.08 8.74
N GLN A 28 10.86 -32.64 7.60
CA GLN A 28 12.27 -32.81 7.25
C GLN A 28 12.89 -31.42 7.11
N GLU A 29 14.08 -31.24 7.69
CA GLU A 29 14.86 -30.01 7.52
C GLU A 29 15.03 -29.74 6.03
N GLU A 30 14.48 -28.62 5.56
CA GLU A 30 14.71 -28.15 4.21
C GLU A 30 16.22 -27.94 4.03
N ASP A 31 16.80 -28.70 3.11
CA ASP A 31 18.16 -28.52 2.66
C ASP A 31 18.29 -27.09 2.10
N LYS A 32 18.97 -26.23 2.88
CA LYS A 32 19.27 -24.84 2.55
C LYS A 32 20.20 -24.69 1.33
N SER A 33 20.50 -25.78 0.62
CA SER A 33 21.35 -25.80 -0.58
C SER A 33 20.60 -25.56 -1.89
N GLN A 34 19.29 -25.33 -1.91
CA GLN A 34 18.60 -24.94 -3.16
C GLN A 34 18.70 -23.42 -3.39
N THR A 35 19.93 -23.00 -3.69
CA THR A 35 20.30 -21.68 -4.19
C THR A 35 19.69 -21.43 -5.57
N SER A 36 19.03 -20.28 -5.73
CA SER A 36 18.80 -19.49 -6.96
C SER A 36 18.42 -20.19 -8.28
N PRO A 37 17.64 -19.55 -9.16
CA PRO A 37 17.59 -19.98 -10.56
C PRO A 37 19.02 -20.07 -11.12
N GLN A 38 19.37 -21.23 -11.69
CA GLN A 38 20.72 -21.63 -12.14
C GLN A 38 21.26 -20.84 -13.35
N ASN A 39 20.71 -19.68 -13.67
CA ASN A 39 21.43 -18.73 -14.49
C ASN A 39 22.33 -17.94 -13.55
N GLY A 40 23.63 -18.28 -13.55
CA GLY A 40 24.68 -17.50 -12.91
C GLY A 40 24.85 -16.17 -13.63
N ILE A 41 23.83 -15.31 -13.56
CA ILE A 41 23.91 -13.94 -14.02
C ILE A 41 24.82 -13.26 -13.02
N ASP A 42 26.01 -12.88 -13.47
CA ASP A 42 26.85 -11.97 -12.73
C ASP A 42 26.16 -10.61 -12.74
N TYR A 43 25.66 -10.19 -11.57
CA TYR A 43 24.95 -8.93 -11.44
C TYR A 43 25.88 -7.72 -11.60
N ASP A 44 27.20 -7.92 -11.45
CA ASP A 44 28.19 -6.86 -11.60
C ASP A 44 28.36 -6.42 -13.08
N ASP A 45 27.96 -7.28 -14.02
CA ASP A 45 28.01 -7.03 -15.47
C ASP A 45 26.71 -6.40 -16.03
N LEU A 46 25.70 -6.15 -15.18
CA LEU A 46 24.44 -5.53 -15.63
C LEU A 46 24.57 -4.01 -15.72
N GLU A 47 24.09 -3.46 -16.83
CA GLU A 47 24.02 -2.00 -17.01
C GLU A 47 22.80 -1.42 -16.28
N ILE A 48 23.03 -0.37 -15.49
CA ILE A 48 21.92 0.42 -14.91
C ILE A 48 21.32 1.29 -16.03
N ILE A 49 20.12 0.93 -16.46
CA ILE A 49 19.37 1.70 -17.45
C ILE A 49 18.43 2.67 -16.72
N THR A 50 18.57 3.95 -17.04
CA THR A 50 17.67 5.00 -16.54
C THR A 50 16.48 5.16 -17.49
N LEU A 51 15.30 4.69 -17.09
CA LEU A 51 14.07 4.77 -17.91
C LEU A 51 13.39 6.14 -17.84
N LEU A 52 13.44 6.76 -16.66
CA LEU A 52 12.81 8.04 -16.38
C LEU A 52 13.90 9.03 -15.93
N PRO A 53 13.81 10.31 -16.33
CA PRO A 53 14.67 11.33 -15.76
C PRO A 53 14.42 11.43 -14.25
N ARG A 54 15.35 12.10 -13.55
CA ARG A 54 15.10 12.53 -12.18
C ARG A 54 13.76 13.28 -12.12
N ASP A 55 12.92 12.92 -11.15
CA ASP A 55 11.58 13.47 -10.94
C ASP A 55 10.59 13.20 -12.09
N GLY A 56 10.81 12.13 -12.87
CA GLY A 56 9.92 11.70 -13.96
C GLY A 56 8.54 11.22 -13.50
N ILE A 57 8.35 10.92 -12.20
CA ILE A 57 7.06 10.63 -11.56
C ILE A 57 6.84 11.71 -10.50
N PRO A 58 6.01 12.72 -10.78
CA PRO A 58 5.86 13.85 -9.88
C PRO A 58 4.94 13.50 -8.71
N ALA A 59 5.43 13.79 -7.50
CA ALA A 59 4.61 13.75 -6.29
C ALA A 59 3.49 14.80 -6.33
N ILE A 60 2.37 14.48 -5.71
CA ILE A 60 1.26 15.42 -5.49
C ILE A 60 1.53 16.18 -4.19
N ASN A 61 1.61 17.51 -4.26
CA ASN A 61 1.94 18.36 -3.11
C ASN A 61 0.77 19.20 -2.59
N ASP A 62 -0.31 19.31 -3.36
CA ASP A 62 -1.52 20.05 -3.02
C ASP A 62 -2.75 19.20 -3.43
N PRO A 63 -2.99 18.08 -2.72
CA PRO A 63 -4.06 17.15 -3.08
C PRO A 63 -5.43 17.82 -2.97
N GLN A 64 -6.24 17.64 -4.01
CA GLN A 64 -7.64 18.03 -4.02
C GLN A 64 -8.50 16.79 -3.82
N PHE A 65 -9.57 16.93 -3.03
CA PHE A 65 -10.46 15.83 -2.68
C PHE A 65 -11.83 16.06 -3.30
N LEU A 66 -12.39 14.99 -3.86
CA LEU A 66 -13.79 14.93 -4.24
C LEU A 66 -14.65 14.77 -2.98
N THR A 67 -15.89 15.24 -3.07
CA THR A 67 -16.94 14.84 -2.13
C THR A 67 -17.29 13.36 -2.32
N VAL A 68 -18.04 12.79 -1.38
CA VAL A 68 -18.47 11.39 -1.47
C VAL A 68 -19.33 11.16 -2.72
N ASP A 69 -20.29 12.05 -2.99
CA ASP A 69 -21.18 11.93 -4.14
C ASP A 69 -20.41 12.01 -5.47
N GLU A 70 -19.43 12.92 -5.58
CA GLU A 70 -18.56 13.02 -6.76
C GLU A 70 -17.67 11.77 -6.91
N ALA A 71 -17.19 11.20 -5.80
CA ALA A 71 -16.36 10.00 -5.83
C ALA A 71 -17.17 8.76 -6.25
N ASP A 72 -18.45 8.66 -5.86
CA ASP A 72 -19.34 7.56 -6.25
C ASP A 72 -19.64 7.57 -7.77
N ASP A 73 -19.59 8.75 -8.42
CA ASP A 73 -19.77 8.90 -9.86
C ASP A 73 -18.48 8.62 -10.66
N GLU A 74 -17.31 8.96 -10.11
CA GLU A 74 -16.01 8.90 -10.81
C GLU A 74 -15.25 7.57 -10.60
N TYR A 75 -15.38 6.93 -9.43
CA TYR A 75 -14.60 5.76 -9.06
C TYR A 75 -15.41 4.47 -9.02
N ALA A 76 -14.74 3.34 -9.21
CA ALA A 76 -15.38 2.04 -9.07
C ALA A 76 -15.75 1.79 -7.60
N PRO A 77 -16.93 1.17 -7.30
CA PRO A 77 -17.34 0.90 -5.92
C PRO A 77 -16.38 0.01 -5.12
N ASP A 78 -15.53 -0.77 -5.80
CA ASP A 78 -14.53 -1.66 -5.22
C ASP A 78 -13.09 -1.16 -5.38
N GLU A 79 -12.91 0.12 -5.73
CA GLU A 79 -11.59 0.71 -5.89
C GLU A 79 -10.78 0.66 -4.59
N LEU A 80 -9.52 0.21 -4.72
CA LEU A 80 -8.60 0.13 -3.60
C LEU A 80 -8.11 1.53 -3.22
N VAL A 81 -8.22 1.83 -1.93
CA VAL A 81 -7.75 3.09 -1.37
C VAL A 81 -6.90 2.85 -0.13
N ILE A 82 -5.95 3.76 0.11
CA ILE A 82 -5.34 3.95 1.42
C ILE A 82 -6.24 4.91 2.19
N GLY A 83 -6.85 4.44 3.28
CA GLY A 83 -7.62 5.29 4.19
C GLY A 83 -6.74 5.85 5.30
N VAL A 84 -6.79 7.17 5.51
CA VAL A 84 -6.14 7.84 6.65
C VAL A 84 -7.22 8.50 7.50
N ASN A 85 -7.20 8.27 8.80
CA ASN A 85 -8.05 8.97 9.76
C ASN A 85 -7.18 9.46 10.92
N TYR A 86 -7.12 10.77 11.11
CA TYR A 86 -6.34 11.39 12.17
C TYR A 86 -7.03 12.67 12.68
N ASP A 87 -7.20 12.78 14.00
CA ASP A 87 -7.87 13.91 14.66
C ASP A 87 -9.23 14.31 14.04
N GLY A 88 -9.99 13.32 13.55
CA GLY A 88 -11.32 13.51 12.95
C GLY A 88 -11.31 13.95 11.48
N ASP A 89 -10.13 14.21 10.91
CA ASP A 89 -9.94 14.40 9.47
C ASP A 89 -9.67 13.04 8.83
N ALA A 90 -10.59 12.60 7.97
CA ALA A 90 -10.54 11.31 7.31
C ALA A 90 -10.51 11.47 5.79
N ARG A 91 -9.54 10.82 5.16
CA ARG A 91 -9.25 10.92 3.73
C ARG A 91 -9.02 9.54 3.11
N ALA A 92 -9.33 9.42 1.83
CA ALA A 92 -9.08 8.23 1.03
C ALA A 92 -8.22 8.60 -0.18
N TYR A 93 -7.16 7.82 -0.42
CA TYR A 93 -6.24 8.01 -1.54
C TYR A 93 -6.30 6.79 -2.45
N SER A 94 -6.72 6.98 -3.71
CA SER A 94 -6.81 5.92 -4.72
C SER A 94 -5.45 5.29 -5.01
N ILE A 95 -5.37 3.95 -4.99
CA ILE A 95 -4.18 3.20 -5.40
C ILE A 95 -3.87 3.39 -6.89
N PRO A 96 -4.84 3.31 -7.83
CA PRO A 96 -4.60 3.65 -9.23
C PRO A 96 -3.97 5.04 -9.43
N LEU A 97 -4.44 6.05 -8.69
CA LEU A 97 -3.86 7.39 -8.72
C LEU A 97 -2.41 7.39 -8.20
N LEU A 98 -2.19 6.76 -7.05
CA LEU A 98 -0.84 6.62 -6.47
C LEU A 98 0.10 5.77 -7.34
N SER A 99 -0.41 4.88 -8.18
CA SER A 99 0.40 4.14 -9.17
C SER A 99 1.04 5.07 -10.21
N SER A 100 0.43 6.24 -10.44
CA SER A 100 0.92 7.23 -11.41
C SER A 100 1.70 8.38 -10.77
N HIS A 101 1.57 8.58 -9.46
CA HIS A 101 2.15 9.72 -8.73
C HIS A 101 3.05 9.33 -7.56
N GLU A 102 3.09 8.05 -7.18
CA GLU A 102 3.84 7.35 -6.12
C GLU A 102 3.74 7.93 -4.70
N ILE A 103 3.72 9.25 -4.55
CA ILE A 103 3.72 9.97 -3.29
C ILE A 103 2.67 11.10 -3.34
N VAL A 104 1.85 11.17 -2.30
CA VAL A 104 1.02 12.35 -1.98
C VAL A 104 1.51 12.94 -0.66
N ASN A 105 1.99 14.18 -0.70
CA ASN A 105 2.32 14.96 0.49
C ASN A 105 1.08 15.74 0.93
N ASP A 106 0.57 15.44 2.12
CA ASP A 106 -0.67 16.01 2.63
C ASP A 106 -0.53 16.47 4.10
N THR A 107 -1.50 17.25 4.57
CA THR A 107 -1.69 17.59 5.98
C THR A 107 -3.08 17.14 6.42
N VAL A 108 -3.13 16.09 7.25
CA VAL A 108 -4.37 15.50 7.78
C VAL A 108 -4.44 15.78 9.27
N GLY A 109 -5.53 16.40 9.73
CA GLY A 109 -5.70 16.78 11.15
C GLY A 109 -4.55 17.67 11.66
N GLY A 110 -4.01 18.53 10.81
CA GLY A 110 -2.87 19.41 11.13
C GLY A 110 -1.49 18.72 11.12
N ARG A 111 -1.41 17.42 10.83
CA ARG A 111 -0.15 16.66 10.78
C ARG A 111 0.29 16.41 9.34
N LYS A 112 1.54 16.76 9.02
CA LYS A 112 2.15 16.45 7.73
C LYS A 112 2.37 14.93 7.59
N ILE A 113 1.93 14.39 6.47
CA ILE A 113 2.10 12.98 6.11
C ILE A 113 2.57 12.87 4.66
N ALA A 114 3.22 11.76 4.34
CA ALA A 114 3.45 11.30 2.98
C ALA A 114 2.74 9.95 2.83
N VAL A 115 1.81 9.88 1.89
CA VAL A 115 1.10 8.65 1.53
C VAL A 115 1.82 8.02 0.34
N THR A 116 2.17 6.75 0.45
CA THR A 116 2.92 5.96 -0.54
C THR A 116 2.35 4.54 -0.60
N TRP A 117 2.57 3.83 -1.71
CA TRP A 117 2.19 2.42 -1.87
C TRP A 117 3.29 1.60 -2.54
#